data_AF-A0AA42L6B3-F1
#
_entry.id   AF-A0AA42L6B3-F1
#
_cell.length_a   1.000
_cell.length_b   1.000
_cell.length_c   1.000
_cell.angle_alpha   90.00
_cell.angle_beta   90.00
_cell.angle_gamma   90.00
#
_symmetry.space_group_name_H-M   'P 1'
#
loop_
_entity.id
_entity.type
_entity.pdbx_description
1 polymer ?
#
loop_
_entity_poly.entity_id
_entity_poly.type
_entity_poly.pdbx_seq_one_letter_code
_entity_poly.pdbx_strand_id
1 'polypeptide(L)'
;MTKLLIPLLCFTTLFGCSTKDTELLQAYQPLTAAELTEEENYELCSDSAYSLCNHQFQLKKLGSLMVDTNQAPAPTIGVDIGSESIMGYAHPYHYTASMIRDGRKVHFNSINFHKVKAIASYSVAEEFQKVIEQTRSYSLEGEILRFYNAQGKEIAEFINKTPTLLEDEWAGYCSALGTEAEKVVERFQDGLSIGKAKSLVNTEYKINQEFAASIFEKISSKPFAQWDEIPDELMEDCKISYLARDIVEIPRFDREKNILLSKLLN
;
A
#
# COMPACT_ATOMS: atom_id res chain seq x y z
N MET A 1 -48.63 49.39 41.53
CA MET A 1 -47.41 50.07 41.09
C MET A 1 -46.93 49.43 39.81
N THR A 2 -47.13 50.14 38.70
CA THR A 2 -46.68 49.86 37.34
C THR A 2 -45.24 50.31 37.15
N LYS A 3 -44.47 49.57 36.34
CA LYS A 3 -43.32 49.98 35.47
C LYS A 3 -42.60 48.67 35.05
N LEU A 4 -42.16 48.44 33.82
CA LEU A 4 -42.27 49.13 32.54
C LEU A 4 -41.84 48.10 31.46
N LEU A 5 -42.50 48.12 30.30
CA LEU A 5 -42.11 47.40 29.09
C LEU A 5 -40.76 47.92 28.54
N ILE A 6 -40.01 47.08 27.81
CA ILE A 6 -39.81 47.22 26.35
C ILE A 6 -39.19 45.91 25.78
N PRO A 7 -39.69 45.42 24.63
CA PRO A 7 -39.20 44.25 23.92
C PRO A 7 -38.09 44.63 22.93
N LEU A 8 -37.13 43.73 22.68
CA LEU A 8 -36.27 43.81 21.49
C LEU A 8 -36.40 42.55 20.65
N LEU A 9 -37.25 42.70 19.64
CA LEU A 9 -37.00 42.39 18.24
C LEU A 9 -36.48 40.98 17.89
N CYS A 10 -37.40 40.20 17.31
CA CYS A 10 -37.09 39.27 16.22
C CYS A 10 -36.09 39.89 15.23
N PHE A 11 -34.93 39.24 15.08
CA PHE A 11 -34.25 39.16 13.81
C PHE A 11 -34.28 37.70 13.35
N THR A 12 -35.34 37.37 12.61
CA THR A 12 -35.36 36.22 11.72
C THR A 12 -34.41 36.52 10.57
N THR A 13 -33.20 35.96 10.60
CA THR A 13 -32.41 35.77 9.40
C THR A 13 -32.34 34.29 9.08
N LEU A 14 -33.07 33.96 8.01
CA LEU A 14 -33.00 32.75 7.21
C LEU A 14 -31.57 32.25 7.04
N PHE A 15 -31.22 31.16 7.71
CA PHE A 15 -30.45 30.08 7.11
C PHE A 15 -31.03 28.78 7.63
N GLY A 16 -31.65 28.03 6.72
CA GLY A 16 -32.13 26.69 7.01
C GLY A 16 -30.93 25.82 7.37
N CYS A 17 -30.78 25.52 8.65
CA CYS A 17 -30.10 24.31 9.06
C CYS A 17 -31.00 23.14 8.63
N SER A 18 -30.85 22.76 7.37
CA SER A 18 -31.26 21.45 6.87
C SER A 18 -30.48 20.42 7.68
N THR A 19 -31.13 19.82 8.68
CA THR A 19 -30.74 18.53 9.24
C THR A 19 -30.99 17.47 8.17
N LYS A 20 -30.16 17.49 7.12
CA LYS A 20 -30.03 16.36 6.21
C LYS A 20 -28.79 15.60 6.64
N ASP A 21 -29.07 14.47 7.28
CA ASP A 21 -28.33 13.23 7.12
C ASP A 21 -26.84 13.35 7.39
N THR A 22 -26.51 13.64 8.65
CA THR A 22 -25.38 12.95 9.27
C THR A 22 -25.90 11.59 9.74
N GLU A 23 -26.16 10.69 8.80
CA GLU A 23 -26.05 9.26 9.11
C GLU A 23 -24.60 9.06 9.50
N LEU A 24 -24.32 9.17 10.81
CA LEU A 24 -23.25 8.41 11.43
C LEU A 24 -23.39 7.01 10.86
N LEU A 25 -22.49 6.65 9.94
CA LEU A 25 -22.25 5.28 9.50
C LEU A 25 -22.22 4.45 10.79
N GLN A 26 -23.33 3.79 11.12
CA GLN A 26 -23.33 2.74 12.10
C GLN A 26 -22.28 1.77 11.56
N ALA A 27 -21.14 1.70 12.25
CA ALA A 27 -20.15 0.68 11.98
C ALA A 27 -20.90 -0.65 12.08
N TYR A 28 -21.21 -1.23 10.91
CA TYR A 28 -21.97 -2.46 10.84
C TYR A 28 -21.21 -3.50 11.65
N GLN A 29 -21.90 -4.10 12.62
CA GLN A 29 -21.31 -5.05 13.55
C GLN A 29 -20.76 -6.24 12.75
N PRO A 30 -19.48 -6.63 12.95
CA PRO A 30 -18.89 -7.71 12.19
C PRO A 30 -19.48 -9.08 12.58
N LEU A 31 -19.64 -9.98 11.60
CA LEU A 31 -20.18 -11.35 11.76
C LEU A 31 -19.50 -12.09 12.92
N THR A 32 -20.27 -12.76 13.76
CA THR A 32 -19.82 -13.49 14.96
C THR A 32 -19.14 -14.82 14.63
N ALA A 33 -18.35 -15.36 15.56
CA ALA A 33 -17.66 -16.65 15.39
C ALA A 33 -18.61 -17.84 15.15
N ALA A 34 -19.88 -17.72 15.56
CA ALA A 34 -20.91 -18.74 15.32
C ALA A 34 -21.50 -18.67 13.89
N GLU A 35 -21.21 -17.61 13.15
CA GLU A 35 -21.69 -17.39 11.78
C GLU A 35 -20.65 -17.82 10.72
N LEU A 36 -19.50 -18.37 11.15
CA LEU A 36 -18.44 -18.90 10.28
C LEU A 36 -18.49 -20.45 10.25
N THR A 37 -18.27 -21.02 9.07
CA THR A 37 -18.16 -22.47 8.80
C THR A 37 -16.77 -23.04 9.16
N GLU A 38 -16.62 -24.36 9.15
CA GLU A 38 -15.36 -25.05 9.51
C GLU A 38 -14.23 -24.81 8.49
N GLU A 39 -14.59 -24.64 7.21
CA GLU A 39 -13.69 -24.21 6.12
C GLU A 39 -13.29 -22.73 6.29
N GLU A 40 -14.14 -21.97 6.98
CA GLU A 40 -13.90 -20.58 7.37
C GLU A 40 -13.04 -20.42 8.64
N ASN A 41 -12.19 -21.39 9.03
CA ASN A 41 -11.34 -21.33 10.23
C ASN A 41 -9.82 -21.18 10.01
N TYR A 42 -9.30 -21.21 8.79
CA TYR A 42 -7.87 -20.97 8.49
C TYR A 42 -7.48 -19.47 8.54
N GLU A 43 -6.61 -19.05 9.46
CA GLU A 43 -6.15 -17.65 9.50
C GLU A 43 -5.25 -17.29 8.30
N LEU A 44 -5.16 -16.00 7.96
CA LEU A 44 -4.23 -15.49 6.94
C LEU A 44 -2.79 -15.90 7.27
N CYS A 45 -2.47 -16.03 8.56
CA CYS A 45 -1.16 -16.37 9.08
C CYS A 45 -1.34 -17.27 10.31
N SER A 46 -0.47 -18.26 10.47
CA SER A 46 -0.41 -18.99 11.74
C SER A 46 0.20 -18.12 12.85
N ASP A 47 -0.20 -18.38 14.10
CA ASP A 47 0.29 -17.66 15.29
C ASP A 47 1.83 -17.59 15.38
N SER A 48 2.54 -18.55 14.78
CA SER A 48 4.00 -18.62 14.77
C SER A 48 4.71 -17.73 13.73
N ALA A 49 3.99 -17.15 12.76
CA ALA A 49 4.57 -16.42 11.63
C ALA A 49 4.16 -14.93 11.56
N TYR A 50 3.54 -14.41 12.62
CA TYR A 50 2.89 -13.09 12.67
C TYR A 50 3.73 -11.91 12.17
N SER A 51 5.03 -11.87 12.48
CA SER A 51 5.91 -10.74 12.13
C SER A 51 6.50 -10.80 10.71
N LEU A 52 6.25 -11.86 9.95
CA LEU A 52 6.81 -12.09 8.61
C LEU A 52 5.73 -12.32 7.54
N CYS A 53 4.46 -12.10 7.91
CA CYS A 53 3.34 -12.52 7.11
C CYS A 53 2.91 -11.44 6.10
N ASN A 54 3.65 -11.40 5.00
CA ASN A 54 3.35 -10.56 3.83
C ASN A 54 2.86 -11.44 2.69
N HIS A 55 1.54 -11.39 2.43
CA HIS A 55 0.94 -12.12 1.33
C HIS A 55 0.61 -11.18 0.19
N GLN A 56 0.87 -11.60 -1.05
CA GLN A 56 0.38 -10.90 -2.23
C GLN A 56 -0.63 -11.77 -2.96
N PHE A 57 -1.77 -11.20 -3.32
CA PHE A 57 -2.78 -11.86 -4.10
C PHE A 57 -3.12 -11.05 -5.34
N GLN A 58 -3.49 -11.75 -6.42
CA GLN A 58 -3.98 -11.15 -7.64
C GLN A 58 -5.47 -11.43 -7.78
N LEU A 59 -6.22 -10.39 -8.11
CA LEU A 59 -7.66 -10.47 -8.32
C LEU A 59 -7.97 -11.35 -9.52
N LYS A 60 -8.82 -12.35 -9.29
CA LYS A 60 -9.32 -13.26 -10.32
C LYS A 60 -10.78 -12.95 -10.67
N LYS A 61 -11.57 -12.51 -9.69
CA LYS A 61 -13.01 -12.29 -9.84
C LYS A 61 -13.53 -11.16 -8.97
N LEU A 62 -14.42 -10.32 -9.51
CA LEU A 62 -15.20 -9.30 -8.81
C LEU A 62 -16.69 -9.60 -8.96
N GLY A 63 -17.37 -10.01 -7.89
CA GLY A 63 -18.76 -10.42 -7.96
C GLY A 63 -18.96 -11.55 -8.98
N SER A 64 -19.58 -11.29 -10.12
CA SER A 64 -19.72 -12.27 -11.22
C SER A 64 -18.74 -12.04 -12.39
N LEU A 65 -17.94 -10.97 -12.35
CA LEU A 65 -16.99 -10.60 -13.39
C LEU A 65 -15.68 -11.36 -13.20
N MET A 66 -15.27 -12.14 -14.21
CA MET A 66 -13.93 -12.70 -14.30
C MET A 66 -12.97 -11.64 -14.86
N VAL A 67 -11.81 -11.49 -14.24
CA VAL A 67 -10.78 -10.55 -14.69
C VAL A 67 -9.93 -11.21 -15.76
N ASP A 68 -9.90 -10.63 -16.97
CA ASP A 68 -9.07 -11.12 -18.08
C ASP A 68 -7.66 -10.52 -18.01
N THR A 69 -6.70 -11.32 -17.53
CA THR A 69 -5.30 -10.92 -17.42
C THR A 69 -4.60 -10.76 -18.77
N ASN A 70 -5.20 -11.20 -19.88
CA ASN A 70 -4.62 -11.03 -21.22
C ASN A 70 -4.82 -9.60 -21.76
N GLN A 71 -5.86 -8.90 -21.30
CA GLN A 71 -6.19 -7.55 -21.75
C GLN A 71 -5.60 -6.47 -20.83
N ALA A 72 -5.32 -6.81 -19.58
CA ALA A 72 -4.88 -5.88 -18.55
C ALA A 72 -4.14 -6.57 -17.40
N PRO A 73 -3.21 -5.89 -16.72
CA PRO A 73 -2.73 -6.36 -15.42
C PRO A 73 -3.91 -6.40 -14.44
N ALA A 74 -4.21 -7.58 -13.87
CA ALA A 74 -5.26 -7.68 -12.88
C ALA A 74 -4.87 -6.96 -11.59
N PRO A 75 -5.85 -6.35 -10.88
CA PRO A 75 -5.62 -5.73 -9.58
C PRO A 75 -4.92 -6.68 -8.59
N THR A 76 -4.15 -6.11 -7.69
CA THR A 76 -3.41 -6.86 -6.65
C THR A 76 -3.72 -6.33 -5.27
N ILE A 77 -3.61 -7.22 -4.28
CA ILE A 77 -3.65 -6.87 -2.85
C ILE A 77 -2.49 -7.54 -2.12
N GLY A 78 -1.61 -6.72 -1.58
CA GLY A 78 -0.63 -7.08 -0.56
C GLY A 78 -1.26 -6.89 0.81
N VAL A 79 -1.12 -7.89 1.67
CA VAL A 79 -1.58 -7.87 3.06
C VAL A 79 -0.37 -7.96 3.96
N ASP A 80 -0.16 -6.95 4.80
CA ASP A 80 0.87 -6.92 5.82
C ASP A 80 0.20 -6.93 7.19
N ILE A 81 0.34 -8.06 7.89
CA ILE A 81 -0.24 -8.25 9.22
C ILE A 81 0.54 -7.48 10.29
N GLY A 82 1.85 -7.29 10.11
CA GLY A 82 2.69 -6.61 11.08
C GLY A 82 2.38 -5.11 11.17
N SER A 83 2.13 -4.48 10.03
CA SER A 83 1.69 -3.07 9.97
C SER A 83 0.18 -2.88 10.00
N GLU A 84 -0.59 -3.97 10.10
CA GLU A 84 -2.05 -3.97 10.01
C GLU A 84 -2.54 -3.14 8.82
N SER A 85 -2.03 -3.45 7.63
CA SER A 85 -2.31 -2.69 6.43
C SER A 85 -2.48 -3.57 5.19
N ILE A 86 -3.17 -3.01 4.20
CA ILE A 86 -3.19 -3.53 2.84
C ILE A 86 -2.65 -2.48 1.89
N MET A 87 -2.00 -2.94 0.83
CA MET A 87 -1.55 -2.09 -0.27
C MET A 87 -1.72 -2.82 -1.59
N GLY A 88 -1.75 -2.09 -2.70
CA GLY A 88 -1.85 -2.77 -3.98
C GLY A 88 -1.94 -1.83 -5.16
N TYR A 89 -2.27 -2.42 -6.30
CA TYR A 89 -2.50 -1.70 -7.54
C TYR A 89 -3.82 -2.14 -8.15
N ALA A 90 -4.66 -1.18 -8.49
CA ALA A 90 -5.89 -1.37 -9.25
C ALA A 90 -5.93 -0.29 -10.32
N HIS A 91 -5.51 -0.63 -11.54
CA HIS A 91 -5.27 0.34 -12.60
C HIS A 91 -6.39 1.38 -12.72
N PRO A 92 -6.09 2.70 -12.68
CA PRO A 92 -4.76 3.32 -12.72
C PRO A 92 -4.18 3.71 -11.35
N TYR A 93 -4.72 3.19 -10.25
CA TYR A 93 -4.38 3.64 -8.90
C TYR A 93 -3.43 2.66 -8.22
N HIS A 94 -2.46 3.20 -7.48
CA HIS A 94 -1.97 2.51 -6.30
C HIS A 94 -2.89 2.82 -5.14
N TYR A 95 -2.97 1.93 -4.17
CA TYR A 95 -3.76 2.19 -2.98
C TYR A 95 -3.11 1.61 -1.73
N THR A 96 -3.47 2.23 -0.60
CA THR A 96 -3.17 1.74 0.74
C THR A 96 -4.43 1.84 1.59
N ALA A 97 -4.57 0.96 2.57
CA ALA A 97 -5.58 1.08 3.60
C ALA A 97 -5.05 0.48 4.91
N SER A 98 -5.45 1.06 6.03
CA SER A 98 -5.29 0.42 7.32
C SER A 98 -6.31 -0.71 7.45
N MET A 99 -5.95 -1.76 8.16
CA MET A 99 -6.71 -3.00 8.29
C MET A 99 -6.98 -3.28 9.77
N ILE A 100 -8.22 -3.10 10.18
CA ILE A 100 -8.66 -3.52 11.51
C ILE A 100 -9.18 -4.95 11.40
N ARG A 101 -8.66 -5.85 12.23
CA ARG A 101 -9.05 -7.27 12.22
C ARG A 101 -9.34 -7.81 13.61
N ASP A 102 -10.25 -8.77 13.66
CA ASP A 102 -10.59 -9.56 14.85
C ASP A 102 -10.89 -10.99 14.37
N GLY A 103 -9.87 -11.86 14.42
CA GLY A 103 -9.86 -13.12 13.69
C GLY A 103 -10.02 -12.88 12.18
N ARG A 104 -11.05 -13.49 11.58
CA ARG A 104 -11.39 -13.37 10.14
C ARG A 104 -12.32 -12.22 9.80
N LYS A 105 -12.76 -11.45 10.80
CA LYS A 105 -13.44 -10.18 10.58
C LYS A 105 -12.39 -9.18 10.15
N VAL A 106 -12.68 -8.41 9.11
CA VAL A 106 -11.77 -7.38 8.63
C VAL A 106 -12.55 -6.14 8.21
N HIS A 107 -11.98 -4.98 8.51
CA HIS A 107 -12.47 -3.71 8.01
C HIS A 107 -11.29 -2.88 7.54
N PHE A 108 -11.36 -2.41 6.30
CA PHE A 108 -10.36 -1.51 5.75
C PHE A 108 -10.81 -0.07 5.97
N ASN A 109 -9.97 0.71 6.65
CA ASN A 109 -10.18 2.14 6.92
C ASN A 109 -9.04 2.96 6.30
N SER A 110 -9.21 4.28 6.28
CA SER A 110 -8.20 5.20 5.72
C SER A 110 -7.76 4.80 4.31
N ILE A 111 -8.70 4.33 3.49
CA ILE A 111 -8.41 3.84 2.14
C ILE A 111 -8.02 5.03 1.27
N ASN A 112 -6.80 5.01 0.76
CA ASN A 112 -6.25 6.06 -0.09
C ASN A 112 -5.91 5.50 -1.47
N PHE A 113 -6.50 6.07 -2.52
CA PHE A 113 -6.16 5.75 -3.91
C PHE A 113 -5.36 6.89 -4.52
N HIS A 114 -4.13 6.60 -4.98
CA HIS A 114 -3.27 7.54 -5.68
C HIS A 114 -3.19 7.20 -7.17
N LYS A 115 -3.68 8.09 -8.03
CA LYS A 115 -3.67 7.90 -9.47
C LYS A 115 -2.27 8.08 -10.03
N VAL A 116 -1.74 7.05 -10.68
CA VAL A 116 -0.39 7.09 -11.29
C VAL A 116 -0.40 7.01 -12.82
N LYS A 117 -1.53 6.61 -13.43
CA LYS A 117 -1.66 6.46 -14.89
C LYS A 117 -2.97 7.08 -15.41
N ALA A 118 -3.04 7.27 -16.72
CA ALA A 118 -4.32 7.52 -17.38
C ALA A 118 -5.23 6.30 -17.24
N ILE A 119 -6.53 6.52 -17.07
CA ILE A 119 -7.50 5.43 -16.97
C ILE A 119 -7.68 4.78 -18.34
N ALA A 120 -7.49 3.46 -18.41
CA ALA A 120 -7.75 2.68 -19.61
C ALA A 120 -9.17 2.09 -19.58
N SER A 121 -9.70 1.74 -20.76
CA SER A 121 -11.05 1.18 -20.92
C SER A 121 -11.26 -0.18 -20.24
N TYR A 122 -10.18 -0.89 -19.93
CA TYR A 122 -10.21 -2.17 -19.22
C TYR A 122 -10.21 -2.03 -17.70
N SER A 123 -10.10 -0.81 -17.16
CA SER A 123 -10.02 -0.56 -15.73
C SER A 123 -11.26 -1.10 -15.01
N VAL A 124 -11.04 -1.81 -13.91
CA VAL A 124 -12.08 -2.24 -12.96
C VAL A 124 -11.94 -1.52 -11.62
N ALA A 125 -11.28 -0.36 -11.60
CA ALA A 125 -10.90 0.32 -10.36
C ALA A 125 -12.11 0.74 -9.51
N GLU A 126 -13.20 1.18 -10.14
CA GLU A 126 -14.40 1.60 -9.40
C GLU A 126 -15.08 0.41 -8.70
N GLU A 127 -15.23 -0.72 -9.39
CA GLU A 127 -15.77 -1.95 -8.81
C GLU A 127 -14.83 -2.52 -7.74
N PHE A 128 -13.52 -2.46 -7.99
CA PHE A 128 -12.51 -2.91 -7.04
C PHE A 128 -12.54 -2.09 -5.75
N GLN A 129 -12.61 -0.76 -5.86
CA GLN A 129 -12.70 0.14 -4.70
C GLN A 129 -13.93 -0.19 -3.85
N LYS A 130 -15.10 -0.40 -4.48
CA LYS A 130 -16.32 -0.79 -3.78
C LYS A 130 -16.15 -2.12 -3.03
N VAL A 131 -15.42 -3.08 -3.60
CA VAL A 131 -15.13 -4.34 -2.92
C VAL A 131 -14.31 -4.11 -1.65
N ILE A 132 -13.24 -3.31 -1.71
CA ILE A 132 -12.44 -3.00 -0.52
C ILE A 132 -13.31 -2.34 0.56
N GLU A 133 -14.13 -1.37 0.20
CA GLU A 133 -15.03 -0.67 1.14
C GLU A 133 -16.12 -1.58 1.75
N GLN A 134 -16.58 -2.58 0.99
CA GLN A 134 -17.65 -3.50 1.40
C GLN A 134 -17.16 -4.75 2.13
N THR A 135 -15.86 -5.04 2.10
CA THR A 135 -15.30 -6.24 2.73
C THR A 135 -15.53 -6.20 4.25
N ARG A 136 -16.01 -7.32 4.80
CA ARG A 136 -16.29 -7.50 6.24
C ARG A 136 -15.65 -8.75 6.83
N SER A 137 -15.46 -9.77 6.01
CA SER A 137 -14.72 -10.96 6.38
C SER A 137 -13.97 -11.51 5.17
N TYR A 138 -13.06 -12.43 5.46
CA TYR A 138 -12.32 -13.15 4.43
C TYR A 138 -12.25 -14.65 4.74
N SER A 139 -11.95 -15.44 3.71
CA SER A 139 -11.49 -16.82 3.84
C SER A 139 -10.23 -17.04 3.02
N LEU A 140 -9.35 -17.91 3.55
CA LEU A 140 -8.16 -18.36 2.85
C LEU A 140 -8.19 -19.89 2.79
N GLU A 141 -8.29 -20.43 1.57
CA GLU A 141 -8.29 -21.87 1.29
C GLU A 141 -7.17 -22.19 0.30
N GLY A 142 -6.06 -22.73 0.81
CA GLY A 142 -4.86 -22.96 0.03
C GLY A 142 -4.33 -21.65 -0.56
N GLU A 143 -4.38 -21.51 -1.87
CA GLU A 143 -3.92 -20.31 -2.59
C GLU A 143 -5.06 -19.34 -2.90
N ILE A 144 -6.28 -19.57 -2.43
CA ILE A 144 -7.44 -18.75 -2.79
C ILE A 144 -7.87 -17.90 -1.61
N LEU A 145 -7.79 -16.57 -1.76
CA LEU A 145 -8.33 -15.60 -0.83
C LEU A 145 -9.70 -15.13 -1.35
N ARG A 146 -10.72 -15.17 -0.49
CA ARG A 146 -12.06 -14.64 -0.82
C ARG A 146 -12.46 -13.56 0.16
N PHE A 147 -13.10 -12.52 -0.36
CA PHE A 147 -13.70 -11.46 0.44
C PHE A 147 -15.22 -11.55 0.42
N TYR A 148 -15.81 -11.30 1.58
CA TYR A 148 -17.25 -11.36 1.80
C TYR A 148 -17.75 -10.04 2.37
N ASN A 149 -18.96 -9.67 1.98
CA ASN A 149 -19.63 -8.49 2.51
C ASN A 149 -20.38 -8.80 3.82
N ALA A 150 -21.08 -7.79 4.37
CA ALA A 150 -21.86 -7.92 5.59
C ALA A 150 -22.99 -8.97 5.53
N GLN A 151 -23.42 -9.38 4.33
CA GLN A 151 -24.43 -10.40 4.11
C GLN A 151 -23.83 -11.81 3.93
N GLY A 152 -22.52 -11.98 4.09
CA GLY A 152 -21.81 -13.24 3.84
C GLY A 152 -21.72 -13.60 2.35
N LYS A 153 -22.00 -12.67 1.44
CA LYS A 153 -21.87 -12.89 0.00
C LYS A 153 -20.43 -12.66 -0.44
N GLU A 154 -19.87 -13.60 -1.19
CA GLU A 154 -18.58 -13.43 -1.88
C GLU A 154 -18.66 -12.24 -2.84
N ILE A 155 -17.75 -11.28 -2.66
CA ILE A 155 -17.64 -10.07 -3.49
C ILE A 155 -16.34 -10.03 -4.28
N ALA A 156 -15.31 -10.79 -3.88
CA ALA A 156 -14.10 -10.98 -4.68
C ALA A 156 -13.41 -12.31 -4.39
N GLU A 157 -12.74 -12.82 -5.42
CA GLU A 157 -11.81 -13.95 -5.33
C GLU A 157 -10.44 -13.49 -5.84
N PHE A 158 -9.42 -13.83 -5.08
CA PHE A 158 -8.03 -13.61 -5.41
C PHE A 158 -7.27 -14.93 -5.35
N ILE A 159 -6.21 -15.02 -6.15
CA ILE A 159 -5.26 -16.12 -6.13
C ILE A 159 -3.94 -15.64 -5.58
N ASN A 160 -3.29 -16.48 -4.77
CA ASN A 160 -1.98 -16.19 -4.21
C ASN A 160 -1.05 -15.93 -5.39
N LYS A 161 -0.46 -14.74 -5.38
CA LYS A 161 0.55 -14.38 -6.34
C LYS A 161 1.85 -14.88 -5.75
N THR A 162 2.26 -16.08 -6.14
CA THR A 162 3.66 -16.48 -5.94
C THR A 162 4.51 -15.44 -6.64
N PRO A 163 5.34 -14.67 -5.91
CA PRO A 163 6.20 -13.68 -6.55
C PRO A 163 6.99 -14.38 -7.64
N THR A 164 6.99 -13.81 -8.83
CA THR A 164 7.91 -14.31 -9.87
C THR A 164 9.33 -14.17 -9.35
N LEU A 165 10.27 -14.97 -9.86
CA LEU A 165 11.69 -14.83 -9.50
C LEU A 165 12.16 -13.38 -9.67
N LEU A 166 11.66 -12.67 -10.70
CA LEU A 166 11.95 -11.26 -10.93
C LEU A 166 11.48 -10.36 -9.77
N GLU A 167 10.24 -10.54 -9.31
CA GLU A 167 9.65 -9.73 -8.23
C GLU A 167 10.30 -10.01 -6.88
N ASP A 168 10.65 -11.27 -6.63
CA ASP A 168 11.37 -11.66 -5.42
C ASP A 168 12.79 -11.08 -5.41
N GLU A 169 13.52 -11.19 -6.52
CA GLU A 169 14.84 -10.56 -6.66
C GLU A 169 14.76 -9.04 -6.57
N TRP A 170 13.71 -8.42 -7.12
CA TRP A 170 13.50 -6.98 -7.03
C TRP A 170 13.26 -6.52 -5.59
N ALA A 171 12.44 -7.23 -4.83
CA ALA A 171 12.20 -6.93 -3.42
C ALA A 171 13.48 -7.05 -2.57
N GLY A 172 14.29 -8.09 -2.84
CA GLY A 172 15.60 -8.25 -2.23
C GLY A 172 16.54 -7.09 -2.55
N TYR A 173 16.58 -6.68 -3.82
CA TYR A 173 17.35 -5.52 -4.26
C TYR A 173 16.89 -4.22 -3.58
N CYS A 174 15.59 -3.93 -3.51
CA CYS A 174 15.07 -2.72 -2.86
C CYS A 174 15.41 -2.67 -1.36
N SER A 175 15.41 -3.82 -0.69
CA SER A 175 15.81 -3.92 0.73
C SER A 175 17.29 -3.62 0.90
N ALA A 176 18.14 -4.19 0.04
CA ALA A 176 19.57 -3.94 0.05
C ALA A 176 19.94 -2.50 -0.37
N LEU A 177 19.11 -1.89 -1.23
CA LEU A 177 19.21 -0.49 -1.64
C LEU A 177 18.97 0.45 -0.47
N GLY A 178 17.99 0.18 0.40
CA GLY A 178 17.77 0.96 1.62
C GLY A 178 19.02 1.03 2.50
N THR A 179 19.61 -0.13 2.81
CA THR A 179 20.87 -0.21 3.58
C THR A 179 22.06 0.43 2.88
N GLU A 180 22.10 0.45 1.54
CA GLU A 180 23.13 1.18 0.81
C GLU A 180 22.89 2.70 0.83
N ALA A 181 21.63 3.13 0.78
CA ALA A 181 21.24 4.54 0.87
C ALA A 181 21.62 5.14 2.22
N GLU A 182 21.43 4.41 3.32
CA GLU A 182 21.92 4.79 4.66
C GLU A 182 23.40 5.17 4.62
N LYS A 183 24.25 4.29 4.08
CA LYS A 183 25.71 4.51 3.98
C LYS A 183 26.06 5.71 3.11
N VAL A 184 25.30 5.93 2.03
CA VAL A 184 25.50 7.11 1.18
C VAL A 184 25.15 8.38 1.96
N VAL A 185 24.00 8.41 2.65
CA VAL A 185 23.57 9.54 3.48
C VAL A 185 24.58 9.83 4.59
N GLU A 186 25.09 8.82 5.29
CA GLU A 186 26.16 8.97 6.29
C GLU A 186 27.39 9.66 5.70
N ARG A 187 27.83 9.27 4.50
CA ARG A 187 28.97 9.93 3.82
C ARG A 187 28.70 11.41 3.55
N PHE A 188 27.46 11.78 3.23
CA PHE A 188 27.08 13.19 3.06
C PHE A 188 27.03 13.94 4.39
N GLN A 189 26.55 13.31 5.46
CA GLN A 189 26.62 13.85 6.82
C GLN A 189 28.08 14.09 7.24
N ASP A 190 29.00 13.23 6.81
CA ASP A 190 30.46 13.35 7.01
C ASP A 190 31.15 14.33 6.05
N GLY A 191 30.40 15.04 5.21
CA GLY A 191 30.92 16.12 4.35
C GLY A 191 31.25 15.73 2.91
N LEU A 192 30.78 14.58 2.41
CA LEU A 192 30.80 14.29 0.97
C LEU A 192 29.99 15.37 0.23
N SER A 193 30.58 16.00 -0.78
CA SER A 193 29.86 16.96 -1.62
C SER A 193 29.14 16.27 -2.77
N ILE A 194 28.02 16.86 -3.23
CA ILE A 194 27.27 16.39 -4.42
C ILE A 194 28.19 16.24 -5.63
N GLY A 195 29.09 17.21 -5.85
CA GLY A 195 30.03 17.16 -6.97
C GLY A 195 30.97 15.95 -6.91
N LYS A 196 31.49 15.64 -5.72
CA LYS A 196 32.32 14.45 -5.52
C LYS A 196 31.51 13.16 -5.63
N ALA A 197 30.30 13.12 -5.04
CA ALA A 197 29.41 11.97 -5.12
C ALA A 197 29.05 11.60 -6.57
N LYS A 198 28.72 12.61 -7.41
CA LYS A 198 28.47 12.40 -8.84
C LYS A 198 29.63 11.74 -9.58
N SER A 199 30.88 12.03 -9.19
CA SER A 199 32.07 11.39 -9.78
C SER A 199 32.31 9.95 -9.31
N LEU A 200 31.61 9.51 -8.26
CA LEU A 200 31.74 8.18 -7.68
C LEU A 200 30.59 7.25 -8.07
N VAL A 201 29.55 7.75 -8.74
CA VAL A 201 28.39 6.94 -9.15
C VAL A 201 28.85 5.72 -9.94
N ASN A 202 28.45 4.54 -9.49
CA ASN A 202 28.69 3.31 -10.21
C ASN A 202 27.79 3.27 -11.46
N THR A 203 28.40 3.07 -12.62
CA THR A 203 27.72 3.12 -13.92
C THR A 203 27.37 1.75 -14.50
N GLU A 204 27.62 0.65 -13.76
CA GLU A 204 27.36 -0.72 -14.22
C GLU A 204 25.87 -0.95 -14.52
N TYR A 205 25.00 -0.41 -13.66
CA TYR A 205 23.56 -0.55 -13.77
C TYR A 205 22.87 0.80 -13.89
N LYS A 206 21.99 0.95 -14.88
CA LYS A 206 21.20 2.18 -15.07
C LYS A 206 20.30 2.47 -13.87
N ILE A 207 19.70 1.43 -13.30
CA ILE A 207 18.82 1.51 -12.14
C ILE A 207 19.56 2.13 -10.93
N ASN A 208 20.79 1.68 -10.64
CA ASN A 208 21.62 2.28 -9.58
C ASN A 208 21.90 3.77 -9.84
N GLN A 209 22.11 4.19 -11.09
CA GLN A 209 22.32 5.60 -11.43
C GLN A 209 21.07 6.44 -11.16
N GLU A 210 19.89 5.92 -11.50
CA GLU A 210 18.59 6.57 -11.24
C GLU A 210 18.37 6.73 -9.72
N PHE A 211 18.64 5.70 -8.92
CA PHE A 211 18.53 5.79 -7.46
C PHE A 211 19.58 6.69 -6.81
N ALA A 212 20.84 6.66 -7.27
CA ALA A 212 21.87 7.58 -6.80
C ALA A 212 21.47 9.04 -7.08
N ALA A 213 20.90 9.33 -8.25
CA ALA A 213 20.38 10.65 -8.57
C ALA A 213 19.23 11.07 -7.64
N SER A 214 18.30 10.15 -7.34
CA SER A 214 17.21 10.39 -6.38
C SER A 214 17.72 10.72 -4.98
N ILE A 215 18.74 10.00 -4.48
CA ILE A 215 19.39 10.33 -3.20
C ILE A 215 19.96 11.76 -3.25
N PHE A 216 20.68 12.12 -4.33
CA PHE A 216 21.28 13.45 -4.45
C PHE A 216 20.24 14.57 -4.49
N GLU A 217 19.11 14.33 -5.17
CA GLU A 217 17.98 15.27 -5.21
C GLU A 217 17.36 15.44 -3.82
N LYS A 218 17.08 14.34 -3.11
CA LYS A 218 16.54 14.36 -1.75
C LYS A 218 17.48 15.08 -0.78
N ILE A 219 18.79 14.81 -0.84
CA ILE A 219 19.82 15.51 -0.05
C ILE A 219 19.85 17.02 -0.34
N SER A 220 19.67 17.41 -1.60
CA SER A 220 19.70 18.82 -2.01
C SER A 220 18.43 19.59 -1.64
N SER A 221 17.32 18.89 -1.43
CA SER A 221 15.99 19.49 -1.23
C SER A 221 15.47 19.37 0.20
N LYS A 222 15.87 18.34 0.95
CA LYS A 222 15.44 18.13 2.35
C LYS A 222 16.37 18.85 3.33
N PRO A 223 15.82 19.44 4.42
CA PRO A 223 16.63 19.89 5.55
C PRO A 223 17.45 18.75 6.15
N PHE A 224 18.64 19.05 6.66
CA PHE A 224 19.56 18.07 7.26
C PHE A 224 18.90 17.20 8.34
N ALA A 225 18.01 17.78 9.15
CA ALA A 225 17.29 17.06 10.21
C ALA A 225 16.32 15.97 9.71
N GLN A 226 16.05 15.90 8.40
CA GLN A 226 15.17 14.91 7.76
C GLN A 226 15.95 13.91 6.90
N TRP A 227 17.28 13.94 6.92
CA TRP A 227 18.08 13.07 6.05
C TRP A 227 18.00 11.59 6.43
N ASP A 228 17.75 11.28 7.70
CA ASP A 228 17.59 9.90 8.17
C ASP A 228 16.32 9.22 7.61
N GLU A 229 15.37 9.99 7.07
CA GLU A 229 14.15 9.46 6.41
C GLU A 229 14.40 9.05 4.95
N ILE A 230 15.51 9.51 4.33
CA ILE A 230 15.80 9.31 2.91
C ILE A 230 15.90 7.82 2.54
N PRO A 231 16.58 6.94 3.32
CA PRO A 231 16.68 5.53 2.98
C PRO A 231 15.32 4.81 2.90
N ASP A 232 14.44 5.06 3.87
CA ASP A 232 13.10 4.48 3.93
C ASP A 232 12.25 4.95 2.75
N GLU A 233 12.27 6.25 2.43
CA GLU A 233 11.59 6.77 1.25
C GLU A 233 12.09 6.13 -0.04
N LEU A 234 13.42 5.93 -0.17
CA LEU A 234 14.01 5.34 -1.37
C LEU A 234 13.63 3.86 -1.53
N MET A 235 13.60 3.12 -0.41
CA MET A 235 13.17 1.73 -0.38
C MET A 235 11.70 1.62 -0.79
N GLU A 236 10.83 2.47 -0.26
CA GLU A 236 9.41 2.48 -0.62
C GLU A 236 9.22 2.89 -2.10
N ASP A 237 9.90 3.95 -2.55
CA ASP A 237 9.91 4.35 -3.95
C ASP A 237 10.31 3.17 -4.86
N CYS A 238 11.34 2.40 -4.49
CA CYS A 238 11.81 1.22 -5.22
C CYS A 238 10.74 0.12 -5.32
N LYS A 239 10.02 -0.17 -4.22
CA LYS A 239 8.99 -1.22 -4.19
C LYS A 239 7.74 -0.84 -4.98
N ILE A 240 7.37 0.45 -4.99
CA ILE A 240 6.06 0.88 -5.52
C ILE A 240 6.12 1.38 -6.96
N SER A 241 7.22 2.01 -7.38
CA SER A 241 7.24 2.81 -8.61
C SER A 241 7.97 2.13 -9.78
N TYR A 242 8.82 1.16 -9.50
CA TYR A 242 9.72 0.58 -10.48
C TYR A 242 9.71 -0.95 -10.36
N LEU A 243 9.53 -1.65 -11.48
CA LEU A 243 9.87 -3.06 -11.59
C LEU A 243 10.74 -3.18 -12.83
N ALA A 244 11.95 -3.73 -12.66
CA ALA A 244 12.84 -4.01 -13.78
C ALA A 244 12.13 -4.88 -14.84
N ARG A 245 12.46 -4.68 -16.12
CA ARG A 245 11.80 -5.45 -17.19
C ARG A 245 12.31 -6.89 -17.25
N ASP A 246 13.55 -7.09 -16.81
CA ASP A 246 14.25 -8.37 -16.83
C ASP A 246 15.13 -8.49 -15.58
N ILE A 247 15.33 -9.72 -15.13
CA ILE A 247 16.14 -10.05 -13.95
C ILE A 247 17.60 -9.62 -14.13
N VAL A 248 18.10 -9.58 -15.37
CA VAL A 248 19.47 -9.14 -15.67
C VAL A 248 19.68 -7.64 -15.46
N GLU A 249 18.61 -6.85 -15.43
CA GLU A 249 18.68 -5.42 -15.14
C GLU A 249 18.81 -5.17 -13.63
N ILE A 250 18.48 -6.16 -12.78
CA ILE A 250 18.59 -6.05 -11.33
C ILE A 250 20.07 -6.05 -10.93
N PRO A 251 20.55 -4.99 -10.25
CA PRO A 251 21.91 -4.92 -9.74
C PRO A 251 22.19 -6.05 -8.75
N ARG A 252 23.45 -6.50 -8.69
CA ARG A 252 23.83 -7.62 -7.81
C ARG A 252 23.73 -7.21 -6.34
N PHE A 253 23.14 -8.09 -5.53
CA PHE A 253 23.01 -7.92 -4.08
C PHE A 253 23.20 -9.26 -3.35
N ASP A 254 23.49 -9.19 -2.05
CA ASP A 254 23.53 -10.33 -1.14
C ASP A 254 22.32 -10.22 -0.22
N ARG A 255 21.36 -11.13 -0.39
CA ARG A 255 20.10 -11.14 0.34
C ARG A 255 20.27 -11.44 1.82
N GLU A 256 21.16 -12.38 2.17
CA GLU A 256 21.38 -12.77 3.56
C GLU A 256 21.99 -11.64 4.38
N LYS A 257 22.88 -10.87 3.73
CA LYS A 257 23.54 -9.71 4.36
C LYS A 257 22.78 -8.41 4.17
N ASN A 258 21.72 -8.41 3.35
CA ASN A 258 20.96 -7.23 2.93
C ASN A 258 21.87 -6.09 2.42
N ILE A 259 22.78 -6.39 1.49
CA ILE A 259 23.71 -5.39 0.93
C ILE A 259 23.76 -5.43 -0.59
N LEU A 260 23.90 -4.25 -1.23
CA LEU A 260 24.28 -4.18 -2.63
C LEU A 260 25.74 -4.62 -2.82
N LEU A 261 25.99 -5.52 -3.77
CA LEU A 261 27.33 -5.90 -4.19
C LEU A 261 27.85 -4.90 -5.23
N SER A 262 26.97 -4.49 -6.16
CA SER A 262 27.20 -3.34 -7.03
C SER A 262 26.71 -2.08 -6.30
N LYS A 263 27.62 -1.44 -5.55
CA LYS A 263 27.37 -0.25 -4.73
C LYS A 263 26.85 0.93 -5.56
N LEU A 264 26.10 1.85 -4.94
CA LEU A 264 25.65 3.08 -5.63
C LEU A 264 26.83 4.00 -5.95
N LEU A 265 27.78 4.10 -5.02
CA LEU A 265 29.01 4.89 -5.15
C LEU A 265 30.23 3.96 -4.97
N ASN A 266 31.22 4.10 -5.85
CA ASN A 266 32.53 3.46 -5.73
C ASN A 266 33.43 4.11 -4.66
#